data_AF-A0A1Y4LHR0-F1
#
_entry.id   AF-A0A1Y4LHR0-F1
#
_cell.length_a   1.000
_cell.length_b   1.000
_cell.length_c   1.000
_cell.angle_alpha   90.00
_cell.angle_beta   90.00
_cell.angle_gamma   90.00
#
_symmetry.space_group_name_H-M   'P 1'
#
loop_
_entity.id
_entity.type
_entity.pdbx_description
1 polymer ?
#
loop_
_entity_poly.entity_id
_entity_poly.type
_entity_poly.pdbx_seq_one_letter_code
_entity_poly.pdbx_strand_id
1 'polypeptide(L)'
;MTRYVYKDYMDINEDIDQNRKDYAFGTPTFLSAEQYQSIFFNGYDTSNPVVCRLFDQMKKKKVSSFLIQYFLAYVALYSDPDWMYENMFNIYEIDKELFLEAVDQMPCAALNGMTPKELDEQVSKYEEYMKKKEEIPRQGNAHLSEKEVKKFYRYYFSLLDYTNKKFKVKPAMEINPYGSVDPQKLIDVIEVFWENKDTIIAEYLKKSPLKLSPRGMRSIEAFKDGIRDGFVLVQYEKEYAIFMNEEHVFMVKGLHVNIDEVIDPMSLPTIVTTALIPYEGHIVYDSVLQTMPIGIGPNTAKTFEKEMEKFPKLYTLKKRELN
;
A
#
# COMPACT_ATOMS: atom_id res chain seq x y z
N MET A 1 44.96 34.30 1.80
CA MET A 1 44.89 33.02 2.53
C MET A 1 43.74 33.13 3.51
N THR A 2 42.57 32.59 3.17
CA THR A 2 41.46 32.46 4.11
C THR A 2 40.78 31.13 3.79
N ARG A 3 41.17 30.08 4.52
CA ARG A 3 40.42 28.82 4.54
C ARG A 3 39.07 29.15 5.18
N TYR A 4 37.99 29.04 4.43
CA TYR A 4 36.66 29.00 5.01
C TYR A 4 36.61 27.80 5.97
N VAL A 5 36.28 28.08 7.22
CA VAL A 5 36.19 27.10 8.29
C VAL A 5 34.95 26.25 8.04
N TYR A 6 35.14 25.13 7.35
CA TYR A 6 34.14 24.05 7.29
C TYR A 6 34.46 23.11 8.46
N LYS A 7 33.97 23.43 9.67
CA LYS A 7 34.20 22.56 10.83
C LYS A 7 33.02 22.39 11.80
N ASP A 8 31.98 23.21 11.75
CA ASP A 8 30.88 23.11 12.75
C ASP A 8 29.63 22.35 12.26
N TYR A 9 29.56 21.94 10.99
CA TYR A 9 28.39 21.23 10.46
C TYR A 9 28.46 19.69 10.56
N MET A 10 29.65 19.10 10.75
CA MET A 10 29.75 17.63 10.82
C MET A 10 29.15 17.08 12.12
N ASP A 11 29.29 17.79 13.24
CA ASP A 11 28.79 17.33 14.55
C ASP A 11 27.25 17.23 14.56
N ILE A 12 26.54 18.20 13.97
CA ILE A 12 25.07 18.19 13.93
C ILE A 12 24.54 17.20 12.88
N ASN A 13 25.28 16.92 11.81
CA ASN A 13 24.83 15.99 10.77
C ASN A 13 24.69 14.56 11.29
N GLU A 14 25.61 14.11 12.16
CA GLU A 14 25.51 12.78 12.80
C GLU A 14 24.25 12.69 13.67
N ASP A 15 23.97 13.75 14.45
CA ASP A 15 22.77 13.84 15.28
C ASP A 15 21.49 13.91 14.44
N ILE A 16 21.48 14.66 13.32
CA ILE A 16 20.37 14.67 12.35
C ILE A 16 20.14 13.28 11.79
N ASP A 17 21.19 12.59 11.36
CA ASP A 17 21.08 11.25 10.78
C ASP A 17 20.63 10.22 11.81
N GLN A 18 21.01 10.38 13.07
CA GLN A 18 20.52 9.54 14.15
C GLN A 18 19.04 9.82 14.44
N ASN A 19 18.65 11.09 14.61
CA ASN A 19 17.25 11.46 14.86
C ASN A 19 16.36 11.08 13.68
N ARG A 20 16.84 11.13 12.44
CA ARG A 20 16.11 10.60 11.28
C ARG A 20 15.81 9.12 11.40
N LYS A 21 16.66 8.29 12.03
CA LYS A 21 16.33 6.87 12.23
C LYS A 21 15.16 6.71 13.19
N ASP A 22 15.08 7.59 14.19
CA ASP A 22 14.07 7.53 15.24
C ASP A 22 12.73 8.17 14.79
N TYR A 23 12.79 9.17 13.91
CA TYR A 23 11.64 9.98 13.49
C TYR A 23 11.35 9.98 11.97
N ALA A 24 11.99 9.12 11.16
CA ALA A 24 11.66 9.00 9.74
C ALA A 24 10.26 8.41 9.54
N PHE A 25 9.27 9.30 9.53
CA PHE A 25 7.97 9.04 8.90
C PHE A 25 8.05 9.29 7.40
N GLY A 26 7.29 8.51 6.62
CA GLY A 26 7.42 8.41 5.17
C GLY A 26 7.22 9.72 4.40
N THR A 27 7.87 9.79 3.23
CA THR A 27 7.93 10.88 2.22
C THR A 27 8.31 12.26 2.76
N PRO A 28 9.46 12.84 2.35
CA PRO A 28 9.85 14.19 2.72
C PRO A 28 8.80 15.22 2.29
N THR A 29 8.51 16.21 3.15
CA THR A 29 7.85 17.43 2.69
C THR A 29 8.90 18.34 2.07
N PHE A 30 8.77 18.59 0.77
CA PHE A 30 9.62 19.56 0.08
C PHE A 30 9.12 20.97 0.40
N LEU A 31 10.01 21.80 0.96
CA LEU A 31 9.71 23.22 1.17
C LEU A 31 9.46 23.91 -0.17
N SER A 32 8.60 24.92 -0.18
CA SER A 32 8.40 25.73 -1.38
C SER A 32 9.68 26.50 -1.74
N ALA A 33 9.82 26.90 -3.01
CA ALA A 33 10.96 27.72 -3.43
C ALA A 33 11.07 29.03 -2.62
N GLU A 34 9.94 29.61 -2.23
CA GLU A 34 9.87 30.80 -1.37
C GLU A 34 10.38 30.52 0.04
N GLN A 35 9.95 29.41 0.65
CA GLN A 35 10.40 28.99 1.98
C GLN A 35 11.91 28.69 1.99
N TYR A 36 12.41 27.98 0.97
CA TYR A 36 13.84 27.72 0.82
C TYR A 36 14.65 29.02 0.74
N GLN A 37 14.22 29.97 -0.09
CA GLN A 37 14.90 31.26 -0.20
C GLN A 37 14.85 32.03 1.12
N SER A 38 13.70 32.05 1.77
CA SER A 38 13.52 32.75 3.03
C SER A 38 14.43 32.19 4.13
N ILE A 39 14.42 30.87 4.34
CA ILE A 39 15.29 30.20 5.32
C ILE A 39 16.76 30.40 4.98
N PHE A 40 17.14 30.32 3.71
CA PHE A 40 18.54 30.51 3.29
C PHE A 40 19.08 31.90 3.65
N PHE A 41 18.30 32.96 3.43
CA PHE A 41 18.76 34.33 3.70
C PHE A 41 18.58 34.78 5.14
N ASN A 42 17.58 34.25 5.85
CA ASN A 42 17.21 34.74 7.19
C ASN A 42 17.53 33.75 8.32
N GLY A 43 17.83 32.49 8.00
CA GLY A 43 18.00 31.39 8.96
C GLY A 43 16.68 30.76 9.44
N TYR A 44 15.54 31.37 9.11
CA TYR A 44 14.19 30.91 9.45
C TYR A 44 13.19 31.34 8.38
N ASP A 45 12.00 30.74 8.38
CA ASP A 45 10.96 31.02 7.40
C ASP A 45 10.20 32.32 7.72
N THR A 46 10.55 33.41 7.02
CA THR A 46 9.88 34.71 7.11
C THR A 46 8.54 34.77 6.39
N SER A 47 8.14 33.73 5.66
CA SER A 47 6.78 33.67 5.08
C SER A 47 5.74 33.22 6.12
N ASN A 48 6.18 32.56 7.20
CA ASN A 48 5.30 32.16 8.29
C ASN A 48 5.09 33.33 9.30
N PRO A 49 3.85 33.82 9.48
CA PRO A 49 3.57 34.97 10.35
C PRO A 49 3.79 34.68 11.83
N VAL A 50 3.59 33.45 12.29
CA VAL A 50 3.81 33.05 13.70
C VAL A 50 5.31 33.05 14.00
N VAL A 51 6.11 32.46 13.12
CA VAL A 51 7.57 32.47 13.23
C VAL A 51 8.10 33.91 13.20
N CYS A 52 7.60 34.76 12.30
CA CYS A 52 7.99 36.18 12.27
C CYS A 52 7.71 36.90 13.59
N ARG A 53 6.53 36.70 14.19
CA ARG A 53 6.18 37.30 15.49
C ARG A 53 7.16 36.88 16.58
N LEU A 54 7.58 35.62 16.62
CA LEU A 54 8.57 35.13 17.57
C LEU A 54 9.92 35.85 17.39
N PHE A 55 10.46 35.88 16.17
CA PHE A 55 11.74 36.52 15.89
C PHE A 55 11.72 38.04 16.13
N ASP A 56 10.59 38.70 15.87
CA ASP A 56 10.39 40.11 16.23
C ASP A 56 10.40 40.33 17.74
N GLN A 57 9.80 39.43 18.52
CA GLN A 57 9.85 39.49 19.98
C GLN A 57 11.27 39.26 20.50
N MET A 58 11.98 38.26 19.98
CA MET A 58 13.39 38.00 20.30
C MET A 58 14.27 39.23 20.01
N LYS A 59 14.06 39.88 18.88
CA LYS A 59 14.76 41.12 18.52
C LYS A 59 14.46 42.26 19.49
N LYS A 60 13.19 42.46 19.86
CA LYS A 60 12.77 43.48 20.84
C LYS A 60 13.38 43.23 22.22
N LYS A 61 13.44 41.97 22.65
CA LYS A 61 14.04 41.53 23.91
C LYS A 61 15.57 41.41 23.87
N LYS A 62 16.20 41.77 22.73
CA LYS A 62 17.66 41.77 22.52
C LYS A 62 18.31 40.40 22.77
N VAL A 63 17.63 39.33 22.38
CA VAL A 63 18.20 37.97 22.36
C VAL A 63 19.45 37.99 21.47
N SER A 64 20.55 37.42 21.94
CA SER A 64 21.83 37.44 21.21
C SER A 64 21.77 36.57 19.95
N SER A 65 22.52 36.96 18.91
CA SER A 65 22.62 36.16 17.67
C SER A 65 23.19 34.76 17.92
N PHE A 66 24.09 34.61 18.90
CA PHE A 66 24.64 33.32 19.31
C PHE A 66 23.53 32.39 19.85
N LEU A 67 22.66 32.92 20.72
CA LEU A 67 21.57 32.13 21.27
C LEU A 67 20.53 31.75 20.21
N ILE A 68 20.25 32.66 19.26
CA ILE A 68 19.38 32.38 18.11
C ILE A 68 19.94 31.25 17.24
N GLN A 69 21.25 31.23 16.96
CA GLN A 69 21.88 30.15 16.20
C GLN A 69 21.76 28.81 16.92
N TYR A 70 21.97 28.78 18.24
CA TYR A 70 21.84 27.58 19.05
C TYR A 70 20.39 27.06 19.05
N PHE A 71 19.42 27.96 19.19
CA PHE A 71 18.00 27.64 19.05
C PHE A 71 17.67 27.01 17.70
N LEU A 72 18.13 27.61 16.60
CA LEU A 72 17.89 27.07 15.25
C LEU A 72 18.49 25.66 15.08
N ALA A 73 19.65 25.38 15.68
CA ALA A 73 20.24 24.05 15.69
C ALA A 73 19.34 23.04 16.44
N TYR A 74 18.81 23.42 17.60
CA TYR A 74 17.92 22.55 18.38
C TYR A 74 16.59 22.27 17.67
N VAL A 75 16.03 23.28 17.01
CA VAL A 75 14.85 23.10 16.14
C VAL A 75 15.18 22.15 15.00
N ALA A 76 16.32 22.30 14.32
CA ALA A 76 16.74 21.40 13.26
C ALA A 76 16.88 19.94 13.73
N LEU A 77 17.27 19.74 14.99
CA LEU A 77 17.40 18.45 15.65
C LEU A 77 16.09 17.89 16.21
N TYR A 78 14.96 18.60 16.11
CA TYR A 78 13.69 18.20 16.73
C TYR A 78 13.82 17.96 18.25
N SER A 79 14.47 18.91 18.94
CA SER A 79 14.65 18.87 20.39
C SER A 79 13.40 19.31 21.16
N ASP A 80 13.28 18.91 22.44
CA ASP A 80 12.17 19.28 23.33
C ASP A 80 12.00 20.81 23.45
N PRO A 81 10.87 21.37 22.97
CA PRO A 81 10.64 22.80 22.96
C PRO A 81 10.38 23.39 24.34
N ASP A 82 9.84 22.64 25.30
CA ASP A 82 9.67 23.10 26.67
C ASP A 82 11.02 23.27 27.35
N TRP A 83 11.90 22.27 27.20
CA TRP A 83 13.26 22.36 27.74
C TRP A 83 14.02 23.54 27.14
N MET A 84 13.92 23.75 25.81
CA MET A 84 14.53 24.90 25.15
C MET A 84 14.03 26.21 25.75
N TYR A 85 12.72 26.36 25.90
CA TYR A 85 12.14 27.58 26.45
C TYR A 85 12.64 27.86 27.87
N GLU A 86 12.53 26.89 28.78
CA GLU A 86 12.86 27.07 30.20
C GLU A 86 14.33 27.41 30.43
N ASN A 87 15.24 26.81 29.65
CA ASN A 87 16.68 26.97 29.85
C ASN A 87 17.29 28.12 29.05
N MET A 88 16.68 28.53 27.95
CA MET A 88 17.28 29.49 27.01
C MET A 88 16.48 30.79 26.89
N PHE A 89 15.16 30.74 26.96
CA PHE A 89 14.30 31.87 26.55
C PHE A 89 13.46 32.48 27.68
N ASN A 90 13.19 31.74 28.75
CA ASN A 90 12.40 32.22 29.89
C ASN A 90 12.99 33.51 30.51
N ILE A 91 14.31 33.60 30.60
CA ILE A 91 15.01 34.79 31.12
C ILE A 91 14.79 36.07 30.30
N TYR A 92 14.38 35.94 29.04
CA TYR A 92 14.11 37.06 28.14
C TYR A 92 12.63 37.47 28.16
N GLU A 93 11.79 36.79 28.96
CA GLU A 93 10.34 36.99 29.03
C GLU A 93 9.70 36.96 27.63
N ILE A 94 10.12 35.98 26.83
CA ILE A 94 9.47 35.63 25.56
C ILE A 94 8.12 35.01 25.90
N ASP A 95 7.12 35.23 25.05
CA ASP A 95 5.81 34.61 25.27
C ASP A 95 5.91 33.10 25.02
N LYS A 96 5.64 32.28 26.05
CA LYS A 96 5.82 30.83 25.97
C LYS A 96 4.90 30.20 24.93
N GLU A 97 3.64 30.63 24.87
CA GLU A 97 2.67 30.09 23.92
C GLU A 97 3.09 30.37 22.48
N LEU A 98 3.50 31.62 22.19
CA LEU A 98 4.04 32.02 20.90
C LEU A 98 5.33 31.26 20.55
N PHE A 99 6.21 31.01 21.53
CA PHE A 99 7.43 30.24 21.32
C PHE A 99 7.11 28.81 20.88
N LEU A 100 6.25 28.11 21.63
CA LEU A 100 5.85 26.75 21.32
C LEU A 100 5.10 26.68 19.98
N GLU A 101 4.16 27.60 19.74
CA GLU A 101 3.39 27.70 18.49
C GLU A 101 4.29 27.93 17.27
N ALA A 102 5.34 28.75 17.42
CA ALA A 102 6.29 29.02 16.34
C ALA A 102 7.20 27.81 16.09
N VAL A 103 7.75 27.18 17.14
CA VAL A 103 8.61 25.99 16.98
C VAL A 103 7.86 24.84 16.32
N ASP A 104 6.59 24.65 16.66
CA ASP A 104 5.71 23.65 16.06
C ASP A 104 5.52 23.83 14.54
N GLN A 105 5.78 25.04 14.03
CA GLN A 105 5.63 25.41 12.62
C GLN A 105 6.98 25.61 11.90
N MET A 106 8.10 25.34 12.55
CA MET A 106 9.43 25.47 11.94
C MET A 106 9.87 24.14 11.32
N PRO A 107 10.35 24.13 10.06
CA PRO A 107 10.88 22.94 9.43
C PRO A 107 12.08 22.34 10.18
N CYS A 108 12.06 21.04 10.41
CA CYS A 108 13.12 20.32 11.12
C CYS A 108 13.94 19.44 10.15
N ALA A 109 15.27 19.52 10.23
CA ALA A 109 16.15 18.68 9.41
C ALA A 109 16.04 17.18 9.79
N ALA A 110 15.90 16.90 11.08
CA ALA A 110 15.64 15.58 11.64
C ALA A 110 14.32 14.97 11.13
N LEU A 111 13.35 15.80 10.78
CA LEU A 111 12.04 15.37 10.22
C LEU A 111 11.98 15.50 8.70
N ASN A 112 13.13 15.50 8.01
CA ASN A 112 13.21 15.62 6.55
C ASN A 112 12.49 16.87 5.99
N GLY A 113 12.52 17.97 6.72
CA GLY A 113 11.91 19.24 6.33
C GLY A 113 10.46 19.41 6.78
N MET A 114 9.83 18.40 7.40
CA MET A 114 8.54 18.56 8.05
C MET A 114 8.66 19.43 9.30
N THR A 115 7.58 20.13 9.61
CA THR A 115 7.34 20.75 10.90
C THR A 115 6.84 19.70 11.91
N PRO A 116 7.05 19.90 13.23
CA PRO A 116 6.43 19.05 14.26
C PRO A 116 4.91 18.91 14.10
N LYS A 117 4.22 20.00 13.75
CA LYS A 117 2.78 19.98 13.47
C LYS A 117 2.40 19.04 12.34
N GLU A 118 3.13 19.07 11.23
CA GLU A 118 2.87 18.18 10.09
C GLU A 118 3.13 16.72 10.45
N LEU A 119 4.13 16.45 11.29
CA LEU A 119 4.39 15.11 11.82
C LEU A 119 3.19 14.63 12.66
N ASP A 120 2.71 15.44 13.60
CA ASP A 120 1.55 15.10 14.45
C ASP A 120 0.30 14.84 13.62
N GLU A 121 0.06 15.65 12.58
CA GLU A 121 -1.03 15.41 11.63
C GLU A 121 -0.86 14.08 10.88
N GLN A 122 0.37 13.74 10.46
CA GLN A 122 0.67 12.51 9.74
C GLN A 122 0.52 11.27 10.63
N VAL A 123 1.01 11.34 11.88
CA VAL A 123 0.84 10.29 12.89
C VAL A 123 -0.64 10.08 13.17
N SER A 124 -1.41 11.14 13.42
CA SER A 124 -2.85 11.07 13.64
C SER A 124 -3.58 10.41 12.46
N LYS A 125 -3.25 10.78 11.22
CA LYS A 125 -3.80 10.16 10.00
C LYS A 125 -3.45 8.67 9.90
N TYR A 126 -2.25 8.28 10.32
CA TYR A 126 -1.82 6.89 10.32
C TYR A 126 -2.53 6.07 11.40
N GLU A 127 -2.69 6.61 12.61
CA GLU A 127 -3.43 5.97 13.70
C GLU A 127 -4.90 5.76 13.33
N GLU A 128 -5.56 6.77 12.76
CA GLU A 128 -6.93 6.64 12.24
C GLU A 128 -7.02 5.56 11.16
N TYR A 129 -6.05 5.53 10.25
CA TYR A 129 -5.95 4.51 9.20
C TYR A 129 -5.79 3.10 9.78
N MET A 130 -4.91 2.92 10.77
CA MET A 130 -4.72 1.62 11.42
C MET A 130 -5.96 1.18 12.19
N LYS A 131 -6.63 2.10 12.90
CA LYS A 131 -7.90 1.82 13.58
C LYS A 131 -8.99 1.38 12.59
N LYS A 132 -9.11 2.05 11.43
CA LYS A 132 -10.04 1.65 10.36
C LYS A 132 -9.78 0.22 9.90
N LYS A 133 -8.51 -0.21 9.83
CA LYS A 133 -8.16 -1.59 9.46
C LYS A 133 -8.61 -2.62 10.50
N GLU A 134 -8.48 -2.30 11.79
CA GLU A 134 -8.94 -3.18 12.88
C GLU A 134 -10.46 -3.41 12.85
N GLU A 135 -11.21 -2.46 12.27
CA GLU A 135 -12.65 -2.50 12.13
C GLU A 135 -13.13 -3.20 10.84
N ILE A 136 -12.21 -3.66 9.96
CA ILE A 136 -12.60 -4.35 8.72
C ILE A 136 -13.35 -5.65 9.08
N PRO A 137 -14.59 -5.83 8.60
CA PRO A 137 -15.37 -7.01 8.93
C PRO A 137 -14.75 -8.26 8.31
N ARG A 138 -14.74 -9.34 9.08
CA ARG A 138 -14.45 -10.67 8.55
C ARG A 138 -15.54 -11.11 7.59
N GLN A 139 -15.15 -11.84 6.55
CA GLN A 139 -16.06 -12.42 5.59
C GLN A 139 -16.90 -13.53 6.25
N GLY A 140 -18.13 -13.70 5.76
CA GLY A 140 -19.03 -14.75 6.22
C GLY A 140 -19.05 -15.90 5.23
N ASN A 141 -19.97 -15.85 4.27
CA ASN A 141 -20.18 -16.89 3.26
C ASN A 141 -19.59 -16.48 1.90
N ALA A 142 -18.38 -15.91 1.91
CA ALA A 142 -17.73 -15.36 0.72
C ALA A 142 -16.91 -16.39 -0.06
N HIS A 143 -17.33 -17.66 -0.04
CA HIS A 143 -16.67 -18.75 -0.73
C HIS A 143 -17.70 -19.71 -1.37
N LEU A 144 -17.23 -20.60 -2.24
CA LEU A 144 -18.09 -21.58 -2.90
C LEU A 144 -18.48 -22.74 -1.96
N SER A 145 -19.57 -23.45 -2.27
CA SER A 145 -19.91 -24.67 -1.54
C SER A 145 -18.89 -25.79 -1.80
N GLU A 146 -18.70 -26.70 -0.85
CA GLU A 146 -17.73 -27.80 -0.97
C GLU A 146 -17.91 -28.63 -2.27
N LYS A 147 -19.17 -28.84 -2.68
CA LYS A 147 -19.50 -29.56 -3.91
C LYS A 147 -19.09 -28.80 -5.17
N GLU A 148 -19.21 -27.48 -5.16
CA GLU A 148 -18.77 -26.60 -6.25
C GLU A 148 -17.25 -26.52 -6.33
N VAL A 149 -16.58 -26.41 -5.18
CA VAL A 149 -15.12 -26.39 -5.08
C VAL A 149 -14.49 -27.68 -5.61
N LYS A 150 -14.99 -28.84 -5.19
CA LYS A 150 -14.52 -30.16 -5.69
C LYS A 150 -14.63 -30.27 -7.21
N LYS A 151 -15.69 -29.73 -7.80
CA LYS A 151 -15.86 -29.70 -9.25
C LYS A 151 -14.94 -28.70 -9.92
N PHE A 152 -14.75 -27.52 -9.33
CA PHE A 152 -13.86 -26.49 -9.83
C PHE A 152 -12.44 -27.04 -9.95
N TYR A 153 -11.88 -27.59 -8.87
CA TYR A 153 -10.53 -28.14 -8.90
C TYR A 153 -10.40 -29.31 -9.86
N ARG A 154 -11.42 -30.16 -9.97
CA ARG A 154 -11.41 -31.23 -10.98
C ARG A 154 -11.28 -30.68 -12.40
N TYR A 155 -11.98 -29.60 -12.73
CA TYR A 155 -11.88 -28.98 -14.06
C TYR A 155 -10.54 -28.26 -14.23
N TYR A 156 -10.16 -27.43 -13.25
CA TYR A 156 -8.97 -26.61 -13.31
C TYR A 156 -7.69 -27.46 -13.34
N PHE A 157 -7.54 -28.42 -12.43
CA PHE A 157 -6.38 -29.32 -12.42
C PHE A 157 -6.31 -30.21 -13.65
N SER A 158 -7.45 -30.60 -14.24
CA SER A 158 -7.41 -31.34 -15.50
C SER A 158 -6.96 -30.48 -16.69
N LEU A 159 -7.24 -29.18 -16.69
CA LEU A 159 -6.69 -28.23 -17.67
C LEU A 159 -5.19 -28.03 -17.45
N LEU A 160 -4.76 -27.87 -16.19
CA LEU A 160 -3.34 -27.73 -15.86
C LEU A 160 -2.54 -29.01 -16.19
N ASP A 161 -3.09 -30.20 -15.93
CA ASP A 161 -2.47 -31.48 -16.31
C ASP A 161 -2.33 -31.60 -17.84
N TYR A 162 -3.37 -31.24 -18.58
CA TYR A 162 -3.31 -31.22 -20.05
C TYR A 162 -2.25 -30.22 -20.56
N THR A 163 -2.19 -29.04 -19.96
CA THR A 163 -1.18 -28.01 -20.24
C THR A 163 0.22 -28.54 -19.97
N ASN A 164 0.44 -29.13 -18.79
CA ASN A 164 1.72 -29.69 -18.38
C ASN A 164 2.18 -30.79 -19.34
N LYS A 165 1.29 -31.71 -19.74
CA LYS A 165 1.59 -32.77 -20.70
C LYS A 165 1.89 -32.25 -22.10
N LYS A 166 1.16 -31.22 -22.54
CA LYS A 166 1.33 -30.62 -23.87
C LYS A 166 2.65 -29.85 -23.98
N PHE A 167 2.95 -28.99 -23.01
CA PHE A 167 4.10 -28.10 -23.04
C PHE A 167 5.32 -28.63 -22.30
N LYS A 168 5.19 -29.74 -21.58
CA LYS A 168 6.26 -30.37 -20.79
C LYS A 168 6.89 -29.40 -19.78
N VAL A 169 6.07 -28.56 -19.15
CA VAL A 169 6.52 -27.52 -18.21
C VAL A 169 7.21 -28.15 -16.99
N LYS A 170 6.58 -29.16 -16.39
CA LYS A 170 7.09 -29.99 -15.29
C LYS A 170 6.89 -31.47 -15.63
N PRO A 171 7.74 -32.07 -16.47
CA PRO A 171 7.52 -33.42 -17.03
C PRO A 171 7.43 -34.54 -16.00
N ALA A 172 8.07 -34.38 -14.84
CA ALA A 172 8.08 -35.37 -13.76
C ALA A 172 6.88 -35.24 -12.80
N MET A 173 6.05 -34.21 -12.96
CA MET A 173 4.90 -33.95 -12.09
C MET A 173 3.61 -34.40 -12.78
N GLU A 174 2.87 -35.28 -12.12
CA GLU A 174 1.49 -35.59 -12.52
C GLU A 174 0.53 -34.73 -11.70
N ILE A 175 -0.38 -34.03 -12.38
CA ILE A 175 -1.38 -33.17 -11.74
C ILE A 175 -2.68 -33.96 -11.70
N ASN A 176 -2.99 -34.59 -10.57
CA ASN A 176 -4.17 -35.43 -10.43
C ASN A 176 -5.45 -34.57 -10.29
N PRO A 177 -6.42 -34.64 -11.23
CA PRO A 177 -7.68 -33.89 -11.14
C PRO A 177 -8.59 -34.29 -9.97
N TYR A 178 -8.30 -35.40 -9.30
CA TYR A 178 -9.05 -35.89 -8.14
C TYR A 178 -8.25 -35.81 -6.84
N GLY A 179 -7.01 -35.35 -6.90
CA GLY A 179 -6.10 -35.26 -5.75
C GLY A 179 -5.96 -33.86 -5.20
N SER A 180 -5.10 -33.71 -4.19
CA SER A 180 -4.62 -32.43 -3.70
C SER A 180 -3.22 -32.16 -4.23
N VAL A 181 -3.01 -30.94 -4.74
CA VAL A 181 -1.70 -30.42 -5.11
C VAL A 181 -1.61 -29.02 -4.53
N ASP A 182 -0.45 -28.69 -3.97
CA ASP A 182 -0.13 -27.34 -3.54
C ASP A 182 -0.10 -26.41 -4.77
N PRO A 183 -1.04 -25.44 -4.89
CA PRO A 183 -1.13 -24.54 -6.04
C PRO A 183 0.14 -23.74 -6.28
N GLN A 184 0.92 -23.43 -5.23
CA GLN A 184 2.19 -22.70 -5.35
C GLN A 184 3.22 -23.49 -6.19
N LYS A 185 3.17 -24.83 -6.17
CA LYS A 185 4.04 -25.66 -7.00
C LYS A 185 3.63 -25.66 -8.47
N LEU A 186 2.45 -25.15 -8.79
CA LEU A 186 1.89 -25.14 -10.14
C LEU A 186 2.04 -23.81 -10.86
N ILE A 187 2.65 -22.79 -10.25
CA ILE A 187 2.79 -21.43 -10.84
C ILE A 187 3.28 -21.49 -12.29
N ASP A 188 4.39 -22.16 -12.58
CA ASP A 188 4.92 -22.23 -13.96
C ASP A 188 3.91 -22.85 -14.96
N VAL A 189 3.12 -23.82 -14.52
CA VAL A 189 2.08 -24.47 -15.35
C VAL A 189 0.88 -23.53 -15.52
N ILE A 190 0.52 -22.80 -14.46
CA ILE A 190 -0.55 -21.80 -14.45
C ILE A 190 -0.22 -20.67 -15.43
N GLU A 191 1.01 -20.14 -15.41
CA GLU A 191 1.43 -19.10 -16.37
C GLU A 191 1.30 -19.57 -17.81
N VAL A 192 1.86 -20.75 -18.14
CA VAL A 192 1.76 -21.33 -19.49
C VAL A 192 0.30 -21.58 -19.89
N PHE A 193 -0.55 -21.98 -18.95
CA PHE A 193 -1.98 -22.14 -19.20
C PHE A 193 -2.63 -20.80 -19.58
N TRP A 194 -2.43 -19.75 -18.78
CA TRP A 194 -3.06 -18.45 -18.99
C TRP A 194 -2.57 -17.74 -20.25
N GLU A 195 -1.28 -17.85 -20.58
CA GLU A 195 -0.70 -17.35 -21.85
C GLU A 195 -1.33 -18.01 -23.09
N ASN A 196 -1.78 -19.27 -22.96
CA ASN A 196 -2.26 -20.09 -24.08
C ASN A 196 -3.74 -20.52 -23.92
N LYS A 197 -4.50 -19.86 -23.04
CA LYS A 197 -5.80 -20.36 -22.53
C LYS A 197 -6.79 -20.72 -23.62
N ASP A 198 -6.94 -19.88 -24.65
CA ASP A 198 -7.96 -20.03 -25.69
C ASP A 198 -7.71 -21.31 -26.50
N THR A 199 -6.45 -21.53 -26.89
CA THR A 199 -6.00 -22.71 -27.63
C THR A 199 -6.09 -23.97 -26.78
N ILE A 200 -5.63 -23.90 -25.53
CA ILE A 200 -5.66 -25.04 -24.59
C ILE A 200 -7.11 -25.49 -24.36
N ILE A 201 -8.00 -24.56 -24.02
CA ILE A 201 -9.41 -24.87 -23.73
C ILE A 201 -10.11 -25.45 -24.96
N ALA A 202 -9.90 -24.86 -26.15
CA ALA A 202 -10.52 -25.34 -27.39
C ALA A 202 -10.10 -26.78 -27.72
N GLU A 203 -8.80 -27.10 -27.61
CA GLU A 203 -8.31 -28.45 -27.83
C GLU A 203 -8.77 -29.44 -26.75
N TYR A 204 -8.75 -29.00 -25.49
CA TYR A 204 -9.14 -29.81 -24.34
C TYR A 204 -10.61 -30.25 -24.47
N LEU A 205 -11.51 -29.34 -24.86
CA LEU A 205 -12.91 -29.66 -25.07
C LEU A 205 -13.14 -30.59 -26.27
N LYS A 206 -12.33 -30.48 -27.32
CA LYS A 206 -12.38 -31.40 -28.47
C LYS A 206 -11.98 -32.82 -28.08
N LYS A 207 -10.96 -32.97 -27.22
CA LYS A 207 -10.49 -34.29 -26.72
C LYS A 207 -11.39 -34.84 -25.60
N SER A 208 -12.06 -33.96 -24.85
CA SER A 208 -12.95 -34.24 -23.72
C SER A 208 -12.44 -35.34 -22.77
N PRO A 209 -11.23 -35.21 -22.19
CA PRO A 209 -10.59 -36.27 -21.41
C PRO A 209 -11.40 -36.66 -20.15
N LEU A 210 -12.09 -35.70 -19.53
CA LEU A 210 -12.94 -35.95 -18.36
C LEU A 210 -14.34 -36.51 -18.68
N LYS A 211 -14.68 -36.73 -19.96
CA LYS A 211 -16.03 -37.12 -20.41
C LYS A 211 -17.11 -36.23 -19.79
N LEU A 212 -16.99 -34.92 -19.99
CA LEU A 212 -17.80 -33.92 -19.31
C LEU A 212 -19.24 -33.91 -19.81
N SER A 213 -20.17 -33.57 -18.91
CA SER A 213 -21.54 -33.22 -19.29
C SER A 213 -21.56 -31.89 -20.07
N PRO A 214 -22.65 -31.59 -20.81
CA PRO A 214 -22.79 -30.29 -21.49
C PRO A 214 -22.64 -29.08 -20.55
N ARG A 215 -23.07 -29.21 -19.29
CA ARG A 215 -22.85 -28.17 -18.28
C ARG A 215 -21.37 -28.03 -17.94
N GLY A 216 -20.66 -29.13 -17.67
CA GLY A 216 -19.22 -29.08 -17.37
C GLY A 216 -18.39 -28.55 -18.53
N MET A 217 -18.75 -28.87 -19.78
CA MET A 217 -18.09 -28.29 -20.96
C MET A 217 -18.29 -26.77 -21.03
N ARG A 218 -19.49 -26.26 -20.71
CA ARG A 218 -19.74 -24.81 -20.62
C ARG A 218 -18.95 -24.15 -19.49
N SER A 219 -18.83 -24.78 -18.33
CA SER A 219 -18.03 -24.24 -17.23
C SER A 219 -16.56 -24.09 -17.62
N ILE A 220 -15.99 -25.07 -18.33
CA ILE A 220 -14.61 -25.00 -18.85
C ILE A 220 -14.48 -23.97 -19.98
N GLU A 221 -15.43 -23.91 -20.90
CA GLU A 221 -15.41 -22.91 -21.98
C GLU A 221 -15.42 -21.48 -21.43
N ALA A 222 -16.16 -21.23 -20.34
CA ALA A 222 -16.21 -19.93 -19.68
C ALA A 222 -14.84 -19.47 -19.16
N PHE A 223 -13.90 -20.37 -18.88
CA PHE A 223 -12.56 -19.99 -18.40
C PHE A 223 -11.79 -19.14 -19.42
N LYS A 224 -12.20 -19.11 -20.69
CA LYS A 224 -11.65 -18.20 -21.71
C LYS A 224 -11.88 -16.72 -21.40
N ASP A 225 -12.94 -16.41 -20.66
CA ASP A 225 -13.23 -15.05 -20.18
C ASP A 225 -12.40 -14.70 -18.92
N GLY A 226 -11.64 -15.66 -18.36
CA GLY A 226 -10.76 -15.45 -17.22
C GLY A 226 -9.58 -14.52 -17.53
N ILE A 227 -9.13 -13.81 -16.50
CA ILE A 227 -8.05 -12.83 -16.55
C ILE A 227 -6.96 -13.24 -15.56
N ARG A 228 -5.71 -13.31 -16.02
CA ARG A 228 -4.51 -13.46 -15.17
C ARG A 228 -3.77 -12.12 -15.20
N ASP A 229 -3.69 -11.44 -14.07
CA ASP A 229 -3.09 -10.10 -13.97
C ASP A 229 -2.73 -9.73 -12.53
N GLY A 230 -2.14 -8.55 -12.35
CA GLY A 230 -2.04 -7.85 -11.08
C GLY A 230 -3.34 -7.13 -10.73
N PHE A 231 -3.78 -7.27 -9.49
CA PHE A 231 -4.98 -6.63 -8.95
C PHE A 231 -4.66 -5.99 -7.61
N VAL A 232 -5.41 -4.95 -7.27
CA VAL A 232 -5.46 -4.44 -5.89
C VAL A 232 -6.62 -5.13 -5.19
N LEU A 233 -6.33 -5.88 -4.13
CA LEU A 233 -7.33 -6.33 -3.17
C LEU A 233 -7.60 -5.18 -2.20
N VAL A 234 -8.75 -4.53 -2.35
CA VAL A 234 -9.05 -3.24 -1.71
C VAL A 234 -9.70 -3.42 -0.36
N GLN A 235 -10.75 -4.23 -0.29
CA GLN A 235 -11.57 -4.41 0.90
C GLN A 235 -12.30 -5.77 0.91
N TYR A 236 -12.83 -6.12 2.08
CA TYR A 236 -13.70 -7.28 2.25
C TYR A 236 -15.14 -6.84 2.52
N GLU A 237 -16.08 -7.56 1.89
CA GLU A 237 -17.50 -7.55 2.20
C GLU A 237 -17.94 -8.94 2.68
N LYS A 238 -19.11 -9.00 3.32
CA LYS A 238 -19.64 -10.23 3.94
C LYS A 238 -19.70 -11.43 2.98
N GLU A 239 -19.95 -11.19 1.69
CA GLU A 239 -20.11 -12.24 0.67
C GLU A 239 -19.05 -12.21 -0.45
N TYR A 240 -18.15 -11.23 -0.44
CA TYR A 240 -17.17 -11.03 -1.53
C TYR A 240 -15.89 -10.36 -1.03
N ALA A 241 -14.76 -10.69 -1.65
CA ALA A 241 -13.56 -9.87 -1.61
C ALA A 241 -13.53 -8.97 -2.83
N ILE A 242 -13.11 -7.72 -2.67
CA ILE A 242 -13.14 -6.74 -3.76
C ILE A 242 -11.75 -6.58 -4.35
N PHE A 243 -11.61 -7.05 -5.57
CA PHE A 243 -10.41 -6.87 -6.38
C PHE A 243 -10.67 -5.73 -7.36
N MET A 244 -9.65 -4.96 -7.72
CA MET A 244 -9.76 -3.99 -8.79
C MET A 244 -8.49 -3.94 -9.64
N ASN A 245 -8.65 -3.49 -10.87
CA ASN A 245 -7.58 -2.97 -11.71
C ASN A 245 -7.91 -1.52 -12.10
N GLU A 246 -7.22 -0.97 -13.11
CA GLU A 246 -7.42 0.42 -13.55
C GLU A 246 -8.81 0.71 -14.13
N GLU A 247 -9.54 -0.33 -14.55
CA GLU A 247 -10.76 -0.19 -15.34
C GLU A 247 -12.00 -0.82 -14.67
N HIS A 248 -11.80 -1.78 -13.78
CA HIS A 248 -12.87 -2.66 -13.31
C HIS A 248 -12.74 -3.02 -11.83
N VAL A 249 -13.89 -3.23 -11.19
CA VAL A 249 -14.02 -3.71 -9.82
C VAL A 249 -14.70 -5.07 -9.84
N PHE A 250 -14.06 -6.08 -9.27
CA PHE A 250 -14.46 -7.48 -9.29
C PHE A 250 -14.88 -7.95 -7.90
N MET A 251 -16.06 -8.56 -7.82
CA MET A 251 -16.61 -9.16 -6.61
C MET A 251 -16.25 -10.65 -6.61
N VAL A 252 -15.19 -11.00 -5.89
CA VAL A 252 -14.55 -12.31 -5.96
C VAL A 252 -14.93 -13.16 -4.76
N LYS A 253 -15.28 -14.42 -5.02
CA LYS A 253 -15.45 -15.43 -3.98
C LYS A 253 -14.19 -16.28 -3.81
N GLY A 254 -13.95 -16.68 -2.57
CA GLY A 254 -13.02 -17.73 -2.23
C GLY A 254 -13.46 -19.10 -2.76
N LEU A 255 -12.54 -20.06 -2.68
CA LEU A 255 -12.81 -21.45 -3.03
C LEU A 255 -13.18 -22.24 -1.77
N HIS A 256 -12.19 -22.83 -1.09
CA HIS A 256 -12.41 -23.62 0.13
C HIS A 256 -12.70 -22.78 1.37
N VAL A 257 -12.11 -21.59 1.43
CA VAL A 257 -12.14 -20.66 2.56
C VAL A 257 -12.40 -19.26 2.02
N ASN A 258 -12.79 -18.35 2.90
CA ASN A 258 -12.84 -16.94 2.55
C ASN A 258 -11.42 -16.41 2.24
N ILE A 259 -11.34 -15.31 1.49
CA ILE A 259 -10.05 -14.73 1.08
C ILE A 259 -9.40 -14.00 2.26
N ASP A 260 -10.18 -13.52 3.24
CA ASP A 260 -9.68 -12.93 4.48
C ASP A 260 -9.05 -13.93 5.47
N GLU A 261 -9.24 -15.23 5.25
CA GLU A 261 -8.52 -16.31 5.95
C GLU A 261 -7.13 -16.56 5.33
N VAL A 262 -6.91 -16.09 4.09
CA VAL A 262 -5.65 -16.25 3.35
C VAL A 262 -4.80 -14.99 3.42
N ILE A 263 -5.43 -13.83 3.24
CA ILE A 263 -4.81 -12.51 3.39
C ILE A 263 -5.50 -11.80 4.54
N ASP A 264 -4.75 -11.44 5.58
CA ASP A 264 -5.36 -10.79 6.74
C ASP A 264 -5.91 -9.39 6.36
N PRO A 265 -7.10 -8.99 6.85
CA PRO A 265 -7.67 -7.65 6.64
C PRO A 265 -6.71 -6.49 6.94
N MET A 266 -5.81 -6.63 7.92
CA MET A 266 -4.81 -5.61 8.23
C MET A 266 -3.80 -5.37 7.09
N SER A 267 -3.69 -6.33 6.17
CA SER A 267 -2.84 -6.21 4.98
C SER A 267 -3.47 -5.35 3.89
N LEU A 268 -4.75 -5.00 3.99
CA LEU A 268 -5.44 -4.27 2.92
C LEU A 268 -5.16 -2.76 2.93
N PRO A 269 -5.20 -2.09 1.77
CA PRO A 269 -5.20 -2.70 0.44
C PRO A 269 -3.84 -3.36 0.16
N THR A 270 -3.83 -4.41 -0.66
CA THR A 270 -2.61 -5.11 -1.07
C THR A 270 -2.63 -5.44 -2.55
N ILE A 271 -1.47 -5.46 -3.19
CA ILE A 271 -1.33 -5.84 -4.60
C ILE A 271 -1.04 -7.34 -4.70
N VAL A 272 -1.85 -8.03 -5.50
CA VAL A 272 -1.78 -9.47 -5.71
C VAL A 272 -1.81 -9.82 -7.18
N THR A 273 -0.96 -10.76 -7.60
CA THR A 273 -1.11 -11.42 -8.90
C THR A 273 -1.91 -12.70 -8.71
N THR A 274 -3.04 -12.81 -9.41
CA THR A 274 -3.93 -13.97 -9.39
C THR A 274 -4.64 -14.12 -10.73
N ALA A 275 -5.38 -15.22 -10.92
CA ALA A 275 -6.34 -15.31 -12.00
C ALA A 275 -7.77 -15.19 -11.48
N LEU A 276 -8.55 -14.29 -12.07
CA LEU A 276 -10.00 -14.18 -11.87
C LEU A 276 -10.72 -15.00 -12.93
N ILE A 277 -11.53 -15.96 -12.49
CA ILE A 277 -12.13 -17.00 -13.32
C ILE A 277 -13.65 -16.98 -13.15
N PRO A 278 -14.43 -16.91 -14.24
CA PRO A 278 -15.88 -17.09 -14.15
C PRO A 278 -16.21 -18.56 -13.88
N TYR A 279 -16.99 -18.80 -12.83
CA TYR A 279 -17.42 -20.14 -12.48
C TYR A 279 -18.80 -20.15 -11.83
N GLU A 280 -19.75 -20.85 -12.46
CA GLU A 280 -21.11 -21.08 -11.96
C GLU A 280 -21.80 -19.80 -11.43
N GLY A 281 -21.67 -18.69 -12.17
CA GLY A 281 -22.31 -17.41 -11.84
C GLY A 281 -21.53 -16.52 -10.86
N HIS A 282 -20.29 -16.88 -10.52
CA HIS A 282 -19.41 -16.10 -9.66
C HIS A 282 -18.08 -15.81 -10.35
N ILE A 283 -17.34 -14.84 -9.83
CA ILE A 283 -15.91 -14.69 -10.08
C ILE A 283 -15.18 -15.37 -8.92
N VAL A 284 -14.24 -16.26 -9.23
CA VAL A 284 -13.38 -16.91 -8.24
C VAL A 284 -11.92 -16.70 -8.60
N TYR A 285 -11.04 -16.87 -7.61
CA TYR A 285 -9.60 -16.90 -7.84
C TYR A 285 -9.09 -18.33 -8.09
N ASP A 286 -7.86 -18.46 -8.57
CA ASP A 286 -7.25 -19.74 -8.94
C ASP A 286 -6.54 -20.48 -7.79
N SER A 287 -6.83 -20.13 -6.54
CA SER A 287 -6.11 -20.57 -5.33
C SER A 287 -4.67 -20.07 -5.17
N VAL A 288 -4.20 -19.18 -6.06
CA VAL A 288 -2.87 -18.57 -5.99
C VAL A 288 -3.01 -17.05 -5.82
N LEU A 289 -2.49 -16.53 -4.71
CA LEU A 289 -2.36 -15.09 -4.45
C LEU A 289 -0.88 -14.78 -4.24
N GLN A 290 -0.22 -14.23 -5.26
CA GLN A 290 1.17 -13.79 -5.15
C GLN A 290 1.17 -12.32 -4.71
N THR A 291 1.44 -12.07 -3.43
CA THR A 291 1.51 -10.72 -2.88
C THR A 291 2.84 -10.05 -3.25
N MET A 292 2.79 -8.75 -3.50
CA MET A 292 4.00 -7.93 -3.55
C MET A 292 4.38 -7.48 -2.13
N PRO A 293 5.66 -7.59 -1.71
CA PRO A 293 6.10 -7.20 -0.36
C PRO A 293 6.25 -5.67 -0.25
N ILE A 294 5.18 -4.94 -0.55
CA ILE A 294 5.10 -3.48 -0.47
C ILE A 294 3.96 -3.09 0.48
N GLY A 295 4.24 -2.18 1.41
CA GLY A 295 3.23 -1.58 2.27
C GLY A 295 2.52 -0.44 1.55
N ILE A 296 1.18 -0.41 1.61
CA ILE A 296 0.38 0.69 1.07
C ILE A 296 0.02 1.64 2.22
N GLY A 297 0.44 2.90 2.10
CA GLY A 297 0.16 3.94 3.09
C GLY A 297 -1.24 4.57 2.96
N PRO A 298 -1.66 5.38 3.95
CA PRO A 298 -3.03 5.92 4.03
C PRO A 298 -3.48 6.71 2.79
N ASN A 299 -2.58 7.51 2.20
CA ASN A 299 -2.92 8.36 1.05
C ASN A 299 -3.20 7.51 -0.20
N THR A 300 -2.33 6.55 -0.51
CA THR A 300 -2.53 5.63 -1.63
C THR A 300 -3.75 4.73 -1.40
N ALA A 301 -3.98 4.28 -0.17
CA ALA A 301 -5.19 3.52 0.17
C ALA A 301 -6.47 4.32 -0.10
N LYS A 302 -6.53 5.59 0.31
CA LYS A 302 -7.65 6.50 -0.01
C LYS A 302 -7.84 6.70 -1.51
N THR A 303 -6.76 6.69 -2.29
CA THR A 303 -6.87 6.75 -3.76
C THR A 303 -7.54 5.49 -4.31
N PHE A 304 -7.13 4.30 -3.88
CA PHE A 304 -7.78 3.05 -4.32
C PHE A 304 -9.26 2.98 -3.92
N GLU A 305 -9.61 3.41 -2.70
CA GLU A 305 -11.02 3.50 -2.26
C GLU A 305 -11.83 4.40 -3.20
N LYS A 306 -11.31 5.58 -3.56
CA LYS A 306 -11.99 6.52 -4.47
C LYS A 306 -12.10 5.97 -5.90
N GLU A 307 -11.05 5.33 -6.42
CA GLU A 307 -11.10 4.75 -7.77
C GLU A 307 -12.11 3.60 -7.81
N MET A 308 -12.15 2.74 -6.80
CA MET A 308 -13.13 1.66 -6.68
C MET A 308 -14.57 2.19 -6.73
N GLU A 309 -14.86 3.34 -6.13
CA GLU A 309 -16.21 3.95 -6.15
C GLU A 309 -16.64 4.46 -7.53
N LYS A 310 -15.71 4.70 -8.46
CA LYS A 310 -16.03 5.18 -9.81
C LYS A 310 -16.54 4.09 -10.74
N PHE A 311 -16.17 2.84 -10.49
CA PHE A 311 -16.47 1.73 -11.38
C PHE A 311 -17.62 0.86 -10.84
N PRO A 312 -18.50 0.35 -11.72
CA PRO A 312 -19.53 -0.60 -11.31
C PRO A 312 -18.90 -1.91 -10.84
N LYS A 313 -19.50 -2.51 -9.81
CA LYS A 313 -19.09 -3.82 -9.26
C LYS A 313 -19.51 -4.95 -10.21
N LEU A 314 -18.54 -5.74 -10.68
CA LEU A 314 -18.76 -6.93 -11.51
C LEU A 314 -18.87 -8.18 -10.65
N TYR A 315 -20.02 -8.84 -10.73
CA TYR A 315 -20.29 -10.11 -10.02
C TYR A 315 -20.07 -11.35 -10.90
N THR A 316 -19.99 -11.13 -12.21
CA THR A 316 -19.68 -12.15 -13.21
C THR A 316 -18.61 -11.63 -14.15
N LEU A 317 -17.84 -12.54 -14.74
CA LEU A 317 -16.83 -12.19 -15.73
C LEU A 317 -17.27 -12.66 -17.11
N LYS A 318 -17.47 -11.72 -18.03
CA LYS A 318 -17.66 -12.00 -19.46
C LYS A 318 -16.82 -11.02 -20.26
N LYS A 319 -16.14 -11.49 -21.30
CA LYS A 319 -15.24 -10.64 -22.11
C LYS A 319 -15.90 -9.44 -22.78
N ARG A 320 -17.24 -9.45 -22.94
CA ARG A 320 -18.02 -8.31 -23.46
C ARG A 320 -18.31 -7.24 -22.43
N GLU A 321 -18.22 -7.57 -21.14
CA GLU A 321 -18.43 -6.66 -20.01
C GLU A 321 -17.13 -5.92 -19.64
N LEU A 322 -16.02 -6.23 -20.33
CA LEU A 322 -14.68 -5.68 -20.10
C LEU A 322 -14.20 -4.72 -21.20
N ASN A 323 -15.01 -4.50 -22.25
CA ASN A 323 -14.65 -3.71 -23.43
C ASN A 323 -15.49 -2.43 -23.55
#